data_AF-A0A3B8RT90-F1
#
_entry.id   AF-A0A3B8RT90-F1
#
_cell.length_a   1.000
_cell.length_b   1.000
_cell.length_c   1.000
_cell.angle_alpha   90.00
_cell.angle_beta   90.00
_cell.angle_gamma   90.00
#
_symmetry.space_group_name_H-M   'P 1'
#
loop_
_entity.id
_entity.type
_entity.pdbx_description
1 polymer ?
#
loop_
_entity_poly.entity_id
_entity_poly.type
_entity_poly.pdbx_seq_one_letter_code
_entity_poly.pdbx_strand_id
1 'polypeptide(L)'
;MEDTESKNNKYIIPNLPWKYFDELILKIGNGELSKIENYNVEINFLEAIDFVATGKEEYTASELRFDFTKGFDIGTIEVKKEKITISLTSHGKEYYFQKFIKNNAIEAKRVLCAALKLHPAVILISQILNGSKNITRINIYNLLKHHSFNLDFTKEVELNSFLEILKLGGIVSYNKNTRDVKVLWQQDADSLSAHQFISPDTPFSNIKRLKDIIKSLKGTVYWIDKHFDKKAFDILVDCVDASKISNFIIISGEANKTQSAVNEFLKLKGELHNKGTNIEWKIITDQNILSSFHDRWLCDSKDAWNIPPVNSIFKGQESEMLRTSNKPNINKLLTHAMTIV
;
A
#
# COMPACT_ATOMS: atom_id res chain seq x y z
N MET A 1 -8.00 20.26 -50.20
CA MET A 1 -7.75 20.48 -48.75
C MET A 1 -8.65 19.52 -48.03
N GLU A 2 -8.14 18.32 -47.79
CA GLU A 2 -8.82 17.28 -46.99
C GLU A 2 -8.06 17.15 -45.69
N ASP A 3 -8.73 17.50 -44.59
CA ASP A 3 -8.26 17.29 -43.23
C ASP A 3 -8.25 15.77 -42.95
N THR A 4 -7.07 15.23 -42.69
CA THR A 4 -6.90 13.88 -42.17
C THR A 4 -6.67 13.96 -40.66
N GLU A 5 -7.76 13.80 -39.90
CA GLU A 5 -7.70 13.57 -38.46
C GLU A 5 -6.97 12.24 -38.17
N SER A 6 -5.73 12.31 -37.68
CA SER A 6 -5.06 11.13 -37.14
C SER A 6 -5.66 10.79 -35.77
N LYS A 7 -6.48 9.74 -35.73
CA LYS A 7 -6.93 9.13 -34.47
C LYS A 7 -5.72 8.56 -33.72
N ASN A 8 -5.31 9.21 -32.63
CA ASN A 8 -4.36 8.66 -31.65
C ASN A 8 -5.05 7.55 -30.86
N ASN A 9 -4.93 6.30 -31.32
CA ASN A 9 -5.28 5.15 -30.50
C ASN A 9 -4.20 4.97 -29.42
N LYS A 10 -4.59 5.25 -28.16
CA LYS A 10 -3.78 5.00 -26.97
C LYS A 10 -4.00 3.55 -26.54
N TYR A 11 -3.07 2.66 -26.88
CA TYR A 11 -3.11 1.27 -26.41
C TYR A 11 -2.43 1.17 -25.05
N ILE A 12 -3.21 0.96 -24.00
CA ILE A 12 -2.71 0.46 -22.71
C ILE A 12 -2.81 -1.06 -22.81
N ILE A 13 -1.69 -1.77 -22.80
CA ILE A 13 -1.67 -3.23 -22.81
C ILE A 13 -1.37 -3.70 -21.38
N PRO A 14 -2.37 -4.14 -20.60
CA PRO A 14 -2.11 -4.77 -19.31
C PRO A 14 -1.66 -6.23 -19.54
N ASN A 15 -0.54 -6.62 -18.91
CA ASN A 15 -0.04 -7.99 -18.78
C ASN A 15 0.14 -8.78 -20.09
N LEU A 16 1.32 -8.63 -20.72
CA LEU A 16 1.82 -9.57 -21.72
C LEU A 16 2.52 -10.75 -21.02
N PRO A 17 2.14 -12.01 -21.30
CA PRO A 17 2.91 -13.18 -20.86
C PRO A 17 4.33 -13.18 -21.45
N TRP A 18 5.33 -13.56 -20.65
CA TRP A 18 6.77 -13.54 -20.98
C TRP A 18 7.14 -14.18 -22.33
N LYS A 19 6.36 -15.15 -22.84
CA LYS A 19 6.61 -15.79 -24.15
C LYS A 19 6.54 -14.82 -25.35
N TYR A 20 6.00 -13.62 -25.15
CA TYR A 20 5.92 -12.58 -26.18
C TYR A 20 7.00 -11.51 -26.01
N PHE A 21 7.83 -11.57 -24.97
CA PHE A 21 8.87 -10.58 -24.70
C PHE A 21 10.00 -10.67 -25.73
N ASP A 22 10.48 -11.88 -26.05
CA ASP A 22 11.50 -12.09 -27.08
C ASP A 22 11.01 -11.62 -28.46
N GLU A 23 9.72 -11.85 -28.76
CA GLU A 23 9.08 -11.40 -30.00
C GLU A 23 8.91 -9.87 -30.04
N LEU A 24 8.62 -9.24 -28.89
CA LEU A 24 8.52 -7.79 -28.74
C LEU A 24 9.89 -7.12 -28.92
N ILE A 25 10.95 -7.69 -28.33
CA ILE A 25 12.33 -7.21 -28.45
C ILE A 25 12.82 -7.35 -29.90
N LEU A 26 12.51 -8.47 -30.58
CA LEU A 26 12.79 -8.66 -32.00
C LEU A 26 12.08 -7.63 -32.88
N LYS A 27 10.79 -7.36 -32.64
CA LYS A 27 10.02 -6.37 -33.39
C LYS A 27 10.50 -4.93 -33.16
N ILE A 28 10.94 -4.61 -31.94
CA ILE A 28 11.56 -3.30 -31.63
C ILE A 28 12.92 -3.18 -32.33
N GLY A 29 13.76 -4.22 -32.26
CA GLY A 29 15.07 -4.25 -32.92
C GLY A 29 14.99 -4.15 -34.45
N ASN A 30 13.91 -4.66 -35.05
CA ASN A 30 13.64 -4.58 -36.48
C ASN A 30 12.96 -3.26 -36.91
N GLY A 31 12.66 -2.34 -35.97
CA GLY A 31 11.97 -1.08 -36.27
C GLY A 31 10.48 -1.23 -36.58
N GLU A 32 9.86 -2.38 -36.28
CA GLU A 32 8.46 -2.68 -36.59
C GLU A 32 7.46 -2.00 -35.64
N LEU A 33 7.94 -1.47 -34.50
CA LEU A 33 7.11 -0.81 -33.49
C LEU A 33 7.63 0.60 -33.21
N SER A 34 7.03 1.62 -33.84
CA SER A 34 7.50 3.02 -33.78
C SER A 34 7.02 3.81 -32.56
N LYS A 35 6.12 3.27 -31.73
CA LYS A 35 5.64 3.91 -30.51
C LYS A 35 5.29 2.90 -29.45
N ILE A 36 6.15 2.78 -28.44
CA ILE A 36 5.77 2.21 -27.15
C ILE A 36 6.21 3.20 -26.06
N GLU A 37 5.27 3.55 -25.18
CA GLU A 37 5.53 4.39 -24.01
C GLU A 37 5.35 3.54 -22.74
N ASN A 38 6.45 3.44 -21.99
CA ASN A 38 6.59 2.90 -20.63
C ASN A 38 6.31 1.39 -20.45
N TYR A 39 7.37 0.65 -20.12
CA TYR A 39 7.29 -0.67 -19.50
C TYR A 39 7.98 -0.68 -18.13
N ASN A 40 7.47 -1.51 -17.23
CA ASN A 40 8.19 -1.93 -16.03
C ASN A 40 9.00 -3.17 -16.39
N VAL A 41 10.33 -3.11 -16.23
CA VAL A 41 11.24 -4.25 -16.46
C VAL A 41 11.76 -4.79 -15.12
N GLU A 42 11.94 -6.10 -15.03
CA GLU A 42 12.36 -6.85 -13.83
C GLU A 42 13.89 -6.97 -13.76
N ILE A 43 14.51 -6.77 -12.59
CA ILE A 43 15.97 -6.90 -12.40
C ILE A 43 16.28 -7.61 -11.07
N ASN A 44 17.43 -8.29 -11.02
CA ASN A 44 18.04 -8.91 -9.84
C ASN A 44 18.87 -7.91 -9.02
N PHE A 45 18.82 -7.97 -7.69
CA PHE A 45 19.58 -7.05 -6.83
C PHE A 45 21.08 -7.24 -7.00
N LEU A 46 21.53 -8.49 -7.01
CA LEU A 46 22.95 -8.83 -6.99
C LEU A 46 23.60 -8.51 -8.34
N GLU A 47 22.85 -8.65 -9.44
CA GLU A 47 23.33 -8.27 -10.78
C GLU A 47 23.18 -6.75 -11.03
N ALA A 48 22.18 -6.09 -10.44
CA ALA A 48 22.07 -4.61 -10.45
C ALA A 48 23.20 -3.93 -9.65
N ILE A 49 23.72 -4.61 -8.62
CA ILE A 49 24.85 -4.15 -7.82
C ILE A 49 26.16 -4.25 -8.62
N ASP A 50 26.38 -5.36 -9.33
CA ASP A 50 27.52 -5.48 -10.26
C ASP A 50 27.38 -4.50 -11.45
N PHE A 51 26.17 -4.24 -11.93
CA PHE A 51 25.84 -3.23 -12.95
C PHE A 51 26.27 -1.80 -12.57
N VAL A 52 26.08 -1.40 -11.31
CA VAL A 52 26.52 -0.07 -10.82
C VAL A 52 28.03 -0.03 -10.57
N ALA A 53 28.65 -1.17 -10.21
CA ALA A 53 30.06 -1.26 -9.86
C ALA A 53 31.03 -1.16 -11.06
N THR A 54 30.57 -1.46 -12.28
CA THR A 54 31.43 -1.45 -13.48
C THR A 54 31.69 -0.05 -14.06
N GLY A 55 30.98 0.99 -13.61
CA GLY A 55 31.15 2.36 -14.08
C GLY A 55 30.83 2.58 -15.56
N LYS A 56 30.23 1.61 -16.25
CA LYS A 56 29.74 1.76 -17.61
C LYS A 56 28.37 2.41 -17.61
N GLU A 57 28.20 3.46 -18.40
CA GLU A 57 26.94 4.21 -18.52
C GLU A 57 25.93 3.55 -19.49
N GLU A 58 26.35 2.54 -20.27
CA GLU A 58 25.57 1.96 -21.37
C GLU A 58 25.88 0.46 -21.61
N TYR A 59 24.84 -0.33 -21.86
CA TYR A 59 24.89 -1.74 -22.31
C TYR A 59 23.69 -2.05 -23.21
N THR A 60 23.79 -3.10 -24.02
CA THR A 60 22.72 -3.55 -24.93
C THR A 60 21.81 -4.61 -24.29
N ALA A 61 20.53 -4.67 -24.69
CA ALA A 61 19.51 -5.51 -24.06
C ALA A 61 19.82 -7.03 -24.04
N SER A 62 20.74 -7.50 -24.87
CA SER A 62 21.16 -8.91 -24.98
C SER A 62 22.12 -9.39 -23.89
N GLU A 63 22.67 -8.48 -23.06
CA GLU A 63 23.74 -8.80 -22.10
C GLU A 63 23.23 -9.04 -20.67
N LEU A 64 21.92 -8.99 -20.45
CA LEU A 64 21.33 -9.10 -19.12
C LEU A 64 20.52 -10.41 -19.00
N ARG A 65 20.86 -11.23 -18.00
CA ARG A 65 20.01 -12.32 -17.47
C ARG A 65 19.53 -11.87 -16.10
N PHE A 66 18.26 -12.16 -15.78
CA PHE A 66 17.49 -11.39 -14.81
C PHE A 66 16.68 -12.28 -13.87
N ASP A 67 16.80 -12.09 -12.56
CA ASP A 67 15.74 -12.45 -11.60
C ASP A 67 15.89 -11.82 -10.19
N PHE A 68 14.80 -11.26 -9.65
CA PHE A 68 14.55 -10.84 -8.24
C PHE A 68 15.03 -9.47 -7.68
N THR A 69 14.17 -8.43 -7.80
CA THR A 69 13.90 -7.35 -6.80
C THR A 69 12.50 -6.73 -6.93
N LYS A 70 11.55 -7.37 -7.61
CA LYS A 70 10.19 -6.82 -7.69
C LYS A 70 9.63 -6.63 -6.27
N GLY A 71 9.43 -5.37 -5.90
CA GLY A 71 8.68 -4.93 -4.72
C GLY A 71 9.50 -4.28 -3.61
N PHE A 72 10.79 -4.57 -3.46
CA PHE A 72 11.60 -3.92 -2.42
C PHE A 72 12.04 -2.55 -2.90
N ASP A 73 11.76 -1.50 -2.11
CA ASP A 73 12.06 -0.09 -2.41
C ASP A 73 13.57 0.21 -2.27
N ILE A 74 14.39 -0.56 -2.98
CA ILE A 74 15.86 -0.50 -3.07
C ILE A 74 16.33 0.03 -4.43
N GLY A 75 15.46 0.08 -5.43
CA GLY A 75 15.78 0.64 -6.74
C GLY A 75 14.53 0.91 -7.56
N THR A 76 14.64 1.87 -8.46
CA THR A 76 13.67 2.15 -9.52
C THR A 76 14.33 1.93 -10.87
N ILE A 77 13.53 1.50 -11.83
CA ILE A 77 13.96 1.29 -13.21
C ILE A 77 13.07 2.18 -14.07
N GLU A 78 13.70 3.06 -14.85
CA GLU A 78 13.03 3.87 -15.85
C GLU A 78 13.45 3.40 -17.24
N VAL A 79 12.50 2.95 -18.04
CA VAL A 79 12.73 2.54 -19.43
C VAL A 79 12.22 3.64 -20.36
N LYS A 80 13.13 4.32 -21.05
CA LYS A 80 12.81 5.37 -22.02
C LYS A 80 13.28 4.94 -23.40
N LYS A 81 12.35 4.59 -24.31
CA LYS A 81 12.46 4.25 -25.76
C LYS A 81 13.70 3.50 -26.28
N GLU A 82 14.91 3.87 -25.89
CA GLU A 82 16.21 3.29 -26.29
C GLU A 82 17.20 3.11 -25.11
N LYS A 83 16.86 3.55 -23.89
CA LYS A 83 17.73 3.48 -22.70
C LYS A 83 16.98 2.94 -21.49
N ILE A 84 17.57 1.94 -20.83
CA ILE A 84 17.17 1.48 -19.50
C ILE A 84 18.04 2.23 -18.50
N THR A 85 17.41 3.07 -17.67
CA THR A 85 18.08 3.74 -16.56
C THR A 85 17.69 3.04 -15.27
N ILE A 86 18.67 2.55 -14.52
CA ILE A 86 18.46 1.97 -13.19
C ILE A 86 18.95 2.98 -12.18
N SER A 87 18.08 3.42 -11.28
CA SER A 87 18.43 4.32 -10.18
C SER A 87 18.13 3.67 -8.84
N LEU A 88 19.13 3.58 -7.97
CA LEU A 88 18.92 3.10 -6.61
C LEU A 88 18.10 4.12 -5.80
N THR A 89 17.20 3.62 -4.95
CA THR A 89 16.49 4.45 -3.97
C THR A 89 17.45 4.94 -2.89
N SER A 90 17.00 5.80 -1.96
CA SER A 90 17.83 6.19 -0.81
C SER A 90 18.31 4.98 -0.01
N HIS A 91 17.43 4.02 0.26
CA HIS A 91 17.78 2.77 0.94
C HIS A 91 18.71 1.89 0.11
N GLY A 92 18.50 1.81 -1.22
CA GLY A 92 19.38 1.06 -2.11
C GLY A 92 20.80 1.59 -2.16
N LYS A 93 20.95 2.91 -2.31
CA LYS A 93 22.25 3.60 -2.31
C LYS A 93 22.98 3.36 -1.00
N GLU A 94 22.27 3.51 0.11
CA GLU A 94 22.85 3.33 1.44
C GLU A 94 23.26 1.87 1.67
N TYR A 95 22.40 0.90 1.32
CA TYR A 95 22.75 -0.52 1.43
C TYR A 95 24.00 -0.83 0.61
N TYR A 96 24.05 -0.37 -0.65
CA TYR A 96 25.18 -0.59 -1.53
C TYR A 96 26.47 -0.02 -0.95
N PHE A 97 26.43 1.24 -0.51
CA PHE A 97 27.56 1.90 0.10
C PHE A 97 28.07 1.16 1.33
N GLN A 98 27.18 0.76 2.23
CA GLN A 98 27.57 0.03 3.44
C GLN A 98 28.12 -1.36 3.11
N LYS A 99 27.47 -2.08 2.19
CA LYS A 99 27.81 -3.46 1.89
C LYS A 99 29.09 -3.61 1.06
N PHE A 100 29.22 -2.83 -0.02
CA PHE A 100 30.26 -3.04 -1.03
C PHE A 100 31.38 -2.00 -0.95
N ILE A 101 31.08 -0.77 -0.54
CA ILE A 101 32.11 0.28 -0.43
C ILE A 101 32.78 0.28 0.94
N LYS A 102 31.99 0.21 2.02
CA LYS A 102 32.50 0.21 3.40
C LYS A 102 32.76 -1.19 3.97
N ASN A 103 32.28 -2.24 3.29
CA ASN A 103 32.29 -3.63 3.79
C ASN A 103 31.74 -3.76 5.22
N ASN A 104 30.77 -2.92 5.59
CA ASN A 104 30.13 -2.89 6.89
C ASN A 104 28.85 -3.75 6.85
N ALA A 105 29.03 -5.06 7.06
CA ALA A 105 27.94 -6.03 6.96
C ALA A 105 26.80 -5.80 7.98
N ILE A 106 27.12 -5.28 9.17
CA ILE A 106 26.14 -5.01 10.23
C ILE A 106 25.21 -3.88 9.77
N GLU A 107 25.80 -2.78 9.30
CA GLU A 107 25.05 -1.61 8.88
C GLU A 107 24.26 -1.88 7.58
N ALA A 108 24.86 -2.59 6.62
CA ALA A 108 24.15 -3.06 5.44
C ALA A 108 22.91 -3.89 5.81
N LYS A 109 23.04 -4.83 6.76
CA LYS A 109 21.89 -5.61 7.25
C LYS A 109 20.83 -4.71 7.90
N ARG A 110 21.24 -3.70 8.67
CA ARG A 110 20.32 -2.73 9.29
C ARG A 110 19.51 -1.96 8.23
N VAL A 111 20.19 -1.47 7.19
CA VAL A 111 19.56 -0.73 6.08
C VAL A 111 18.61 -1.62 5.29
N LEU A 112 19.03 -2.85 4.96
CA LEU A 112 18.16 -3.83 4.31
C LEU A 112 16.92 -4.10 5.17
N CYS A 113 17.10 -4.39 6.45
CA CYS A 113 16.00 -4.61 7.38
C CYS A 113 15.00 -3.43 7.37
N ALA A 114 15.51 -2.19 7.43
CA ALA A 114 14.68 -0.99 7.37
C ALA A 114 13.87 -0.91 6.07
N ALA A 115 14.49 -1.18 4.92
CA ALA A 115 13.80 -1.18 3.62
C ALA A 115 12.74 -2.30 3.52
N LEU A 116 13.05 -3.51 3.98
CA LEU A 116 12.12 -4.64 3.96
C LEU A 116 10.86 -4.35 4.79
N LYS A 117 11.00 -3.69 5.95
CA LYS A 117 9.86 -3.35 6.82
C LYS A 117 8.86 -2.38 6.18
N LEU A 118 9.26 -1.65 5.15
CA LEU A 118 8.37 -0.76 4.40
C LEU A 118 7.58 -1.50 3.31
N HIS A 119 8.01 -2.72 2.93
CA HIS A 119 7.39 -3.47 1.86
C HIS A 119 6.00 -4.01 2.29
N PRO A 120 4.92 -3.80 1.51
CA PRO A 120 3.58 -4.24 1.87
C PRO A 120 3.44 -5.76 2.13
N ALA A 121 4.03 -6.63 1.30
CA ALA A 121 4.10 -8.07 1.57
C ALA A 121 4.78 -8.44 2.90
N VAL A 122 5.82 -7.71 3.32
CA VAL A 122 6.51 -7.95 4.60
C VAL A 122 5.63 -7.51 5.77
N ILE A 123 4.97 -6.36 5.62
CA ILE A 123 3.96 -5.89 6.58
C ILE A 123 2.84 -6.93 6.70
N LEU A 124 2.30 -7.42 5.58
CA LEU A 124 1.24 -8.45 5.56
C LEU A 124 1.66 -9.71 6.33
N ILE A 125 2.84 -10.25 6.02
CA ILE A 125 3.40 -11.43 6.69
C ILE A 125 3.54 -11.17 8.19
N SER A 126 4.11 -10.04 8.58
CA SER A 126 4.27 -9.67 9.99
C SER A 126 2.93 -9.48 10.68
N GLN A 127 1.93 -8.90 10.01
CA GLN A 127 0.65 -8.59 10.63
C GLN A 127 -0.23 -9.82 10.85
N ILE A 128 -0.23 -10.78 9.92
CA ILE A 128 -1.13 -11.93 9.94
C ILE A 128 -0.47 -13.16 10.57
N LEU A 129 0.82 -13.39 10.31
CA LEU A 129 1.49 -14.63 10.74
C LEU A 129 2.34 -14.46 12.00
N ASN A 130 2.39 -13.27 12.59
CA ASN A 130 3.11 -13.09 13.84
C ASN A 130 2.48 -13.89 15.00
N GLY A 131 3.32 -14.56 15.79
CA GLY A 131 2.89 -15.43 16.89
C GLY A 131 2.35 -16.80 16.44
N SER A 132 2.09 -17.01 15.14
CA SER A 132 1.62 -18.29 14.62
C SER A 132 2.71 -19.37 14.71
N LYS A 133 2.30 -20.58 15.08
CA LYS A 133 3.18 -21.76 15.14
C LYS A 133 3.09 -22.53 13.83
N ASN A 134 4.15 -23.28 13.50
CA ASN A 134 4.19 -24.19 12.35
C ASN A 134 3.90 -23.50 11.00
N ILE A 135 4.35 -22.25 10.86
CA ILE A 135 4.25 -21.56 9.57
C ILE A 135 5.23 -22.24 8.63
N THR A 136 4.74 -22.58 7.44
CA THR A 136 5.57 -23.14 6.39
C THR A 136 5.57 -22.20 5.20
N ARG A 137 6.46 -22.47 4.25
CA ARG A 137 6.53 -21.74 2.98
C ARG A 137 5.17 -21.68 2.25
N ILE A 138 4.36 -22.75 2.27
CA ILE A 138 3.07 -22.75 1.56
C ILE A 138 2.07 -21.79 2.20
N ASN A 139 2.14 -21.58 3.52
CA ASN A 139 1.30 -20.59 4.19
C ASN A 139 1.64 -19.17 3.71
N ILE A 140 2.93 -18.85 3.58
CA ILE A 140 3.38 -17.55 3.02
C ILE A 140 2.92 -17.39 1.58
N TYR A 141 3.10 -18.41 0.74
CA TYR A 141 2.64 -18.39 -0.66
C TYR A 141 1.15 -18.08 -0.76
N ASN A 142 0.32 -18.85 -0.04
CA ASN A 142 -1.13 -18.70 -0.08
C ASN A 142 -1.55 -17.32 0.41
N LEU A 143 -0.90 -16.80 1.46
CA LEU A 143 -1.17 -15.47 1.98
C LEU A 143 -0.87 -14.39 0.93
N LEU A 144 0.32 -14.41 0.33
CA LEU A 144 0.72 -13.41 -0.67
C LEU A 144 -0.17 -13.47 -1.92
N LYS A 145 -0.47 -14.70 -2.38
CA LYS A 145 -1.38 -14.94 -3.51
C LYS A 145 -2.78 -14.41 -3.23
N HIS A 146 -3.30 -14.65 -2.03
CA HIS A 146 -4.64 -14.21 -1.63
C HIS A 146 -4.78 -12.68 -1.67
N HIS A 147 -3.74 -11.94 -1.24
CA HIS A 147 -3.72 -10.47 -1.29
C HIS A 147 -3.24 -9.89 -2.63
N SER A 148 -3.29 -10.67 -3.71
CA SER A 148 -2.94 -10.23 -5.07
C SER A 148 -1.53 -9.62 -5.19
N PHE A 149 -0.60 -10.02 -4.31
CA PHE A 149 0.80 -9.73 -4.57
C PHE A 149 1.21 -10.57 -5.78
N ASN A 150 1.19 -9.93 -6.96
CA ASN A 150 1.64 -10.46 -8.26
C ASN A 150 3.16 -10.65 -8.28
N LEU A 151 3.65 -11.42 -7.33
CA LEU A 151 4.90 -12.13 -7.44
C LEU A 151 4.53 -13.38 -8.22
N ASP A 152 5.18 -13.63 -9.35
CA ASP A 152 4.92 -14.80 -10.19
C ASP A 152 5.52 -16.06 -9.54
N PHE A 153 5.18 -16.28 -8.26
CA PHE A 153 5.49 -17.44 -7.46
C PHE A 153 4.87 -18.74 -8.03
N THR A 154 4.34 -18.72 -9.26
CA THR A 154 4.14 -19.94 -10.05
C THR A 154 5.42 -20.76 -10.12
N LYS A 155 6.59 -20.10 -9.99
CA LYS A 155 7.89 -20.76 -9.81
C LYS A 155 8.30 -20.79 -8.34
N GLU A 156 8.51 -22.00 -7.83
CA GLU A 156 9.00 -22.30 -6.47
C GLU A 156 10.31 -21.55 -6.11
N VAL A 157 11.13 -21.22 -7.11
CA VAL A 157 12.41 -20.51 -6.98
C VAL A 157 12.22 -19.10 -6.41
N GLU A 158 11.20 -18.40 -6.86
CA GLU A 158 10.93 -17.00 -6.55
C GLU A 158 10.62 -16.79 -5.05
N LEU A 159 9.78 -17.68 -4.49
CA LEU A 159 9.43 -17.61 -3.08
C LEU A 159 10.60 -17.95 -2.16
N ASN A 160 11.48 -18.85 -2.59
CA ASN A 160 12.68 -19.18 -1.81
C ASN A 160 13.63 -17.98 -1.77
N SER A 161 13.84 -17.30 -2.91
CA SER A 161 14.67 -16.09 -2.99
C SER A 161 14.10 -14.98 -2.10
N PHE A 162 12.79 -14.75 -2.15
CA PHE A 162 12.10 -13.80 -1.28
C PHE A 162 12.35 -14.12 0.20
N LEU A 163 12.12 -15.37 0.63
CA LEU A 163 12.32 -15.78 2.03
C LEU A 163 13.79 -15.70 2.48
N GLU A 164 14.75 -15.94 1.59
CA GLU A 164 16.17 -15.76 1.89
C GLU A 164 16.54 -14.29 2.08
N ILE A 165 15.96 -13.38 1.29
CA ILE A 165 16.13 -11.94 1.50
C ILE A 165 15.53 -11.52 2.85
N LEU A 166 14.33 -12.01 3.18
CA LEU A 166 13.71 -11.74 4.48
C LEU A 166 14.55 -12.28 5.64
N LYS A 167 15.16 -13.46 5.46
CA LYS A 167 16.09 -14.04 6.44
C LYS A 167 17.36 -13.23 6.58
N LEU A 168 17.95 -12.77 5.48
CA LEU A 168 19.13 -11.91 5.47
C LEU A 168 18.86 -10.61 6.25
N GLY A 169 17.70 -10.00 6.03
CA GLY A 169 17.24 -8.81 6.75
C GLY A 169 16.71 -9.08 8.17
N GLY A 170 16.69 -10.32 8.65
CA GLY A 170 16.24 -10.66 10.00
C GLY A 170 14.74 -10.52 10.24
N ILE A 171 13.93 -10.53 9.18
CA ILE A 171 12.47 -10.47 9.25
C ILE A 171 11.88 -11.84 9.60
N VAL A 172 12.46 -12.90 9.03
CA VAL A 172 12.04 -14.29 9.28
C VAL A 172 13.25 -15.18 9.55
N SER A 173 13.04 -16.31 10.20
CA SER A 173 13.91 -17.48 10.09
C SER A 173 13.29 -18.40 9.05
N TYR A 174 14.11 -18.89 8.11
CA TYR A 174 13.67 -19.80 7.06
C TYR A 174 14.64 -20.98 6.92
N ASN A 175 14.09 -22.20 6.98
CA ASN A 175 14.82 -23.44 6.75
C ASN A 175 14.37 -24.04 5.39
N LYS A 176 15.28 -24.06 4.41
CA LYS A 176 15.00 -24.59 3.07
C LYS A 176 14.64 -26.08 3.05
N ASN A 177 15.23 -26.87 3.95
CA ASN A 177 15.06 -28.32 3.98
C ASN A 177 13.69 -28.71 4.54
N THR A 178 13.32 -28.13 5.69
CA THR A 178 12.03 -28.42 6.33
C THR A 178 10.90 -27.54 5.78
N ARG A 179 11.24 -26.46 5.07
CA ARG A 179 10.34 -25.41 4.57
C ARG A 179 9.63 -24.64 5.68
N ASP A 180 10.12 -24.72 6.91
CA ASP A 180 9.61 -23.98 8.05
C ASP A 180 10.01 -22.52 7.99
N VAL A 181 9.06 -21.66 8.37
CA VAL A 181 9.22 -20.23 8.48
C VAL A 181 8.85 -19.82 9.91
N LYS A 182 9.63 -18.92 10.51
CA LYS A 182 9.27 -18.26 11.76
C LYS A 182 9.37 -16.76 11.54
N VAL A 183 8.29 -16.02 11.78
CA VAL A 183 8.33 -14.55 11.76
C VAL A 183 9.13 -14.08 12.98
N LEU A 184 10.17 -13.29 12.75
CA LEU A 184 11.05 -12.74 13.78
C LEU A 184 10.78 -11.27 14.05
N TRP A 185 10.37 -10.54 13.01
CA TRP A 185 9.99 -9.15 13.14
C TRP A 185 8.48 -9.01 13.31
N GLN A 186 8.10 -8.39 14.42
CA GLN A 186 6.77 -7.90 14.67
C GLN A 186 6.74 -6.40 14.40
N GLN A 187 5.77 -5.95 13.62
CA GLN A 187 5.47 -4.54 13.53
C GLN A 187 5.14 -4.00 14.94
N ASP A 188 5.87 -2.99 15.39
CA ASP A 188 5.65 -2.40 16.70
C ASP A 188 4.21 -1.93 16.79
N ALA A 189 3.53 -2.27 17.89
CA ALA A 189 2.12 -1.96 18.10
C ALA A 189 1.83 -0.45 18.02
N ASP A 190 2.85 0.37 18.22
CA ASP A 190 2.79 1.84 18.22
C ASP A 190 3.21 2.45 16.87
N SER A 191 3.72 1.66 15.92
CA SER A 191 4.20 2.14 14.62
C SER A 191 3.17 1.86 13.51
N LEU A 192 2.48 2.90 13.06
CA LEU A 192 1.48 2.78 12.01
C LEU A 192 2.16 2.76 10.62
N SER A 193 2.28 1.58 10.01
CA SER A 193 2.77 1.44 8.62
C SER A 193 1.76 2.00 7.62
N ALA A 194 2.25 2.47 6.48
CA ALA A 194 1.40 3.00 5.41
C ALA A 194 0.38 2.01 4.84
N HIS A 195 0.58 0.70 5.06
CA HIS A 195 -0.36 -0.35 4.68
C HIS A 195 -0.84 -1.07 5.95
N GLN A 196 -2.14 -1.27 6.08
CA GLN A 196 -2.75 -2.00 7.18
C GLN A 196 -3.72 -3.03 6.60
N PHE A 197 -3.49 -4.31 6.84
CA PHE A 197 -4.33 -5.37 6.27
C PHE A 197 -5.49 -5.73 7.21
N ILE A 198 -6.64 -6.00 6.60
CA ILE A 198 -7.83 -6.54 7.24
C ILE A 198 -7.94 -8.00 6.83
N SER A 199 -8.01 -8.89 7.81
CA SER A 199 -8.12 -10.34 7.56
C SER A 199 -9.11 -10.99 8.55
N PRO A 200 -9.91 -11.97 8.13
CA PRO A 200 -10.88 -12.67 8.97
C PRO A 200 -10.20 -13.45 10.09
N ASP A 201 -8.92 -13.78 9.95
CA ASP A 201 -8.12 -14.47 10.97
C ASP A 201 -7.67 -13.52 12.09
N THR A 202 -7.79 -12.19 11.90
CA THR A 202 -7.38 -11.18 12.90
C THR A 202 -8.47 -10.15 13.22
N PRO A 203 -9.72 -10.57 13.55
CA PRO A 203 -10.87 -9.67 13.65
C PRO A 203 -10.71 -8.59 14.72
N PHE A 204 -10.11 -8.94 15.86
CA PHE A 204 -9.80 -7.96 16.91
C PHE A 204 -8.75 -6.93 16.45
N SER A 205 -7.69 -7.41 15.80
CA SER A 205 -6.62 -6.56 15.29
C SER A 205 -7.10 -5.62 14.17
N ASN A 206 -8.07 -6.04 13.35
CA ASN A 206 -8.68 -5.19 12.32
C ASN A 206 -9.28 -3.92 12.92
N ILE A 207 -10.07 -4.07 13.98
CA ILE A 207 -10.67 -2.94 14.70
C ILE A 207 -9.58 -2.10 15.37
N LYS A 208 -8.60 -2.74 16.03
CA LYS A 208 -7.47 -2.04 16.64
C LYS A 208 -6.74 -1.16 15.62
N ARG A 209 -6.43 -1.66 14.42
CA ARG A 209 -5.74 -0.90 13.36
C ARG A 209 -6.54 0.34 12.95
N LEU A 210 -7.86 0.23 12.80
CA LEU A 210 -8.72 1.39 12.54
C LEU A 210 -8.67 2.40 13.71
N LYS A 211 -8.71 1.92 14.95
CA LYS A 211 -8.55 2.77 16.15
C LYS A 211 -7.20 3.49 16.15
N ASP A 212 -6.11 2.79 15.83
CA ASP A 212 -4.77 3.35 15.78
C ASP A 212 -4.63 4.40 14.68
N ILE A 213 -5.25 4.19 13.51
CA ILE A 213 -5.35 5.20 12.44
C ILE A 213 -6.02 6.46 12.98
N ILE A 214 -7.20 6.35 13.58
CA ILE A 214 -7.94 7.52 14.09
C ILE A 214 -7.12 8.27 15.16
N LYS A 215 -6.50 7.53 16.10
CA LYS A 215 -5.66 8.10 17.16
C LYS A 215 -4.39 8.79 16.65
N SER A 216 -3.95 8.48 15.43
CA SER A 216 -2.78 9.11 14.80
C SER A 216 -3.09 10.50 14.23
N LEU A 217 -4.36 10.78 13.92
CA LEU A 217 -4.82 12.03 13.31
C LEU A 217 -4.91 13.18 14.32
N LYS A 218 -4.79 14.42 13.83
CA LYS A 218 -4.69 15.63 14.66
C LYS A 218 -5.46 16.82 14.08
N GLY A 219 -5.85 17.75 14.95
CA GLY A 219 -6.53 18.99 14.60
C GLY A 219 -7.96 18.74 14.12
N THR A 220 -8.27 19.16 12.90
CA THR A 220 -9.54 18.85 12.24
C THR A 220 -9.42 17.57 11.44
N VAL A 221 -10.22 16.57 11.82
CA VAL A 221 -10.28 15.26 11.18
C VAL A 221 -11.57 15.14 10.38
N TYR A 222 -11.47 14.54 9.19
CA TYR A 222 -12.59 14.27 8.31
C TYR A 222 -12.73 12.77 8.09
N TRP A 223 -13.94 12.25 8.30
CA TRP A 223 -14.34 10.89 7.91
C TRP A 223 -15.34 10.96 6.77
N ILE A 224 -14.89 10.61 5.57
CA ILE A 224 -15.70 10.65 4.34
C ILE A 224 -16.11 9.23 3.99
N ASP A 225 -17.40 8.93 4.11
CA ASP A 225 -17.96 7.64 3.70
C ASP A 225 -19.41 7.85 3.22
N LYS A 226 -19.65 7.61 1.92
CA LYS A 226 -20.99 7.71 1.32
C LYS A 226 -22.04 6.90 2.08
N HIS A 227 -21.64 5.75 2.63
CA HIS A 227 -22.51 4.82 3.35
C HIS A 227 -22.05 4.69 4.81
N PHE A 228 -21.72 5.81 5.46
CA PHE A 228 -21.28 5.83 6.85
C PHE A 228 -22.24 5.05 7.77
N ASP A 229 -21.71 4.13 8.56
CA ASP A 229 -22.49 3.26 9.43
C ASP A 229 -22.37 3.69 10.89
N LYS A 230 -23.49 3.70 11.62
CA LYS A 230 -23.54 4.13 13.03
C LYS A 230 -22.63 3.32 13.97
N LYS A 231 -22.25 2.08 13.63
CA LYS A 231 -21.26 1.29 14.38
C LYS A 231 -19.89 1.99 14.50
N ALA A 232 -19.59 2.91 13.59
CA ALA A 232 -18.39 3.72 13.67
C ALA A 232 -18.40 4.66 14.88
N PHE A 233 -19.57 5.05 15.41
CA PHE A 233 -19.67 5.92 16.58
C PHE A 233 -19.03 5.32 17.83
N ASP A 234 -19.20 4.01 18.06
CA ASP A 234 -18.59 3.30 19.19
C ASP A 234 -17.06 3.39 19.15
N ILE A 235 -16.47 3.37 17.94
CA ILE A 235 -15.03 3.53 17.77
C ILE A 235 -14.58 4.95 18.14
N LEU A 236 -15.37 5.97 17.79
CA LEU A 236 -15.01 7.36 18.02
C LEU A 236 -14.93 7.70 19.51
N VAL A 237 -15.81 7.12 20.33
CA VAL A 237 -15.80 7.31 21.79
C VAL A 237 -14.43 6.99 22.41
N ASP A 238 -13.78 5.93 21.93
CA ASP A 238 -12.50 5.43 22.45
C ASP A 238 -11.27 6.12 21.82
N CYS A 239 -11.44 6.72 20.64
CA CYS A 239 -10.30 7.13 19.80
C CYS A 239 -10.14 8.63 19.70
N VAL A 240 -11.22 9.40 19.86
CA VAL A 240 -11.17 10.85 19.79
C VAL A 240 -10.60 11.40 21.10
N ASP A 241 -9.34 11.82 21.03
CA ASP A 241 -8.58 12.43 22.12
C ASP A 241 -8.60 13.96 21.94
N ALA A 242 -9.28 14.66 22.85
CA ALA A 242 -9.45 16.11 22.77
C ALA A 242 -8.14 16.91 22.88
N SER A 243 -7.07 16.31 23.42
CA SER A 243 -5.74 16.94 23.41
C SER A 243 -5.12 16.98 22.00
N LYS A 244 -5.63 16.17 21.07
CA LYS A 244 -5.12 16.04 19.69
C LYS A 244 -6.11 16.47 18.63
N ILE A 245 -7.39 16.17 18.80
CA ILE A 245 -8.46 16.37 17.82
C ILE A 245 -9.44 17.40 18.37
N SER A 246 -9.42 18.59 17.77
CA SER A 246 -10.33 19.69 18.14
C SER A 246 -11.68 19.59 17.43
N ASN A 247 -11.68 19.09 16.19
CA ASN A 247 -12.87 18.93 15.36
C ASN A 247 -12.87 17.58 14.67
N PHE A 248 -14.00 16.88 14.70
CA PHE A 248 -14.21 15.65 13.94
C PHE A 248 -15.44 15.82 13.03
N ILE A 249 -15.26 15.77 11.71
CA ILE A 249 -16.32 16.04 10.75
C ILE A 249 -16.60 14.78 9.94
N ILE A 250 -17.78 14.20 10.12
CA ILE A 250 -18.28 13.08 9.34
C ILE A 250 -19.00 13.64 8.12
N ILE A 251 -18.65 13.17 6.92
CA ILE A 251 -19.28 13.53 5.66
C ILE A 251 -19.82 12.25 5.01
N SER A 252 -21.14 12.15 4.84
CA SER A 252 -21.77 10.96 4.25
C SER A 252 -22.93 11.30 3.31
N GLY A 253 -23.45 10.29 2.63
CA GLY A 253 -24.77 10.36 2.00
C GLY A 253 -25.90 10.03 2.98
N GLU A 254 -27.14 10.04 2.48
CA GLU A 254 -28.35 9.81 3.29
C GLU A 254 -28.66 8.33 3.57
N ALA A 255 -28.05 7.40 2.85
CA ALA A 255 -28.46 5.99 2.82
C ALA A 255 -28.58 5.33 4.22
N ASN A 256 -27.70 5.71 5.15
CA ASN A 256 -27.64 5.16 6.51
C ASN A 256 -28.08 6.16 7.60
N LYS A 257 -28.63 7.32 7.21
CA LYS A 257 -29.15 8.34 8.13
C LYS A 257 -30.54 7.92 8.61
N THR A 258 -30.58 6.99 9.55
CA THR A 258 -31.82 6.59 10.24
C THR A 258 -32.05 7.43 11.49
N GLN A 259 -33.29 7.51 11.98
CA GLN A 259 -33.57 8.20 13.25
C GLN A 259 -32.75 7.65 14.42
N SER A 260 -32.54 6.32 14.46
CA SER A 260 -31.67 5.68 15.45
C SER A 260 -30.22 6.16 15.34
N ALA A 261 -29.67 6.26 14.14
CA ALA A 261 -28.32 6.76 13.92
C ALA A 261 -28.19 8.24 14.34
N VAL A 262 -29.18 9.08 14.03
CA VAL A 262 -29.21 10.48 14.47
C VAL A 262 -29.23 10.59 15.99
N ASN A 263 -30.07 9.80 16.67
CA ASN A 263 -30.15 9.81 18.13
C ASN A 263 -28.83 9.37 18.79
N GLU A 264 -28.15 8.36 18.24
CA GLU A 264 -26.84 7.91 18.71
C GLU A 264 -25.75 8.98 18.47
N PHE A 265 -25.77 9.60 17.29
CA PHE A 265 -24.86 10.71 16.97
C PHE A 265 -25.01 11.88 17.95
N LEU A 266 -26.24 12.27 18.32
CA LEU A 266 -26.47 13.36 19.27
C LEU A 266 -25.91 13.05 20.67
N LYS A 267 -25.99 11.79 21.11
CA LYS A 267 -25.35 11.35 22.36
C LYS A 267 -23.83 11.44 22.27
N LEU A 268 -23.26 10.92 21.19
CA LEU A 268 -21.81 11.02 20.91
C LEU A 268 -21.35 12.49 20.88
N LYS A 269 -22.13 13.37 20.22
CA LYS A 269 -21.86 14.80 20.13
C LYS A 269 -21.80 15.45 21.51
N GLY A 270 -22.77 15.17 22.37
CA GLY A 270 -22.76 15.65 23.75
C GLY A 270 -21.55 15.15 24.55
N GLU A 271 -21.20 13.87 24.43
CA GLU A 271 -20.07 13.28 25.15
C GLU A 271 -18.72 13.86 24.70
N LEU A 272 -18.48 13.94 23.39
CA LEU A 272 -17.23 14.50 22.85
C LEU A 272 -17.12 16.01 23.10
N HIS A 273 -18.24 16.74 23.04
CA HIS A 273 -18.26 18.15 23.39
C HIS A 273 -17.84 18.37 24.85
N ASN A 274 -18.35 17.56 25.79
CA ASN A 274 -17.94 17.62 27.20
C ASN A 274 -16.45 17.28 27.41
N LYS A 275 -15.86 16.50 26.50
CA LYS A 275 -14.41 16.21 26.48
C LYS A 275 -13.58 17.32 25.82
N GLY A 276 -14.21 18.31 25.18
CA GLY A 276 -13.54 19.43 24.50
C GLY A 276 -13.34 19.25 23.00
N THR A 277 -13.99 18.26 22.37
CA THR A 277 -13.95 18.05 20.92
C THR A 277 -15.31 18.37 20.30
N ASN A 278 -15.32 19.21 19.26
CA ASN A 278 -16.50 19.40 18.44
C ASN A 278 -16.63 18.26 17.42
N ILE A 279 -17.84 17.70 17.28
CA ILE A 279 -18.13 16.71 16.25
C ILE A 279 -19.35 17.13 15.42
N GLU A 280 -19.21 17.03 14.11
CA GLU A 280 -20.25 17.37 13.15
C GLU A 280 -20.53 16.18 12.23
N TRP A 281 -21.80 15.99 11.87
CA TRP A 281 -22.19 15.06 10.83
C TRP A 281 -22.92 15.83 9.73
N LYS A 282 -22.29 15.86 8.56
CA LYS A 282 -22.76 16.54 7.37
C LYS A 282 -23.19 15.53 6.30
N ILE A 283 -24.27 15.85 5.63
CA ILE A 283 -24.94 15.00 4.66
C ILE A 283 -24.93 15.68 3.30
N ILE A 284 -24.44 14.96 2.31
CA ILE A 284 -24.54 15.34 0.90
C ILE A 284 -25.78 14.66 0.33
N THR A 285 -26.69 15.46 -0.22
CA THR A 285 -27.91 14.97 -0.89
C THR A 285 -27.78 15.00 -2.42
N ASP A 286 -26.85 15.80 -2.96
CA ASP A 286 -26.56 15.89 -4.39
C ASP A 286 -25.94 14.58 -4.91
N GLN A 287 -26.69 13.86 -5.75
CA GLN A 287 -26.26 12.60 -6.35
C GLN A 287 -25.09 12.74 -7.33
N ASN A 288 -24.90 13.90 -7.95
CA ASN A 288 -23.74 14.15 -8.81
C ASN A 288 -22.46 14.22 -7.98
N ILE A 289 -22.54 14.79 -6.78
CA ILE A 289 -21.41 14.81 -5.85
C ILE A 289 -21.20 13.41 -5.26
N LEU A 290 -22.25 12.74 -4.80
CA LEU A 290 -22.15 11.38 -4.24
C LEU A 290 -21.72 10.30 -5.24
N SER A 291 -21.91 10.51 -6.55
CA SER A 291 -21.40 9.61 -7.58
C SER A 291 -19.94 9.89 -7.92
N SER A 292 -19.45 11.11 -7.64
CA SER A 292 -18.07 11.51 -7.94
C SER A 292 -17.02 10.91 -6.98
N PHE A 293 -17.43 10.32 -5.86
CA PHE A 293 -16.53 9.63 -4.94
C PHE A 293 -17.08 8.26 -4.52
N HIS A 294 -16.26 7.23 -4.67
CA HIS A 294 -16.58 5.84 -4.31
C HIS A 294 -15.77 5.33 -3.13
N ASP A 295 -14.57 5.88 -2.98
CA ASP A 295 -13.64 5.57 -1.91
C ASP A 295 -14.09 6.20 -0.59
N ARG A 296 -13.49 5.72 0.50
CA ARG A 296 -13.73 6.20 1.85
C ARG A 296 -12.43 6.66 2.44
N TRP A 297 -12.47 7.78 3.14
CA TRP A 297 -11.26 8.38 3.67
C TRP A 297 -11.39 8.76 5.15
N LEU A 298 -10.28 8.58 5.86
CA LEU A 298 -10.00 9.23 7.13
C LEU A 298 -8.79 10.14 6.93
N CYS A 299 -8.94 11.44 7.16
CA CYS A 299 -7.85 12.37 6.89
C CYS A 299 -7.84 13.59 7.81
N ASP A 300 -6.66 14.18 7.95
CA ASP A 300 -6.44 15.48 8.53
C ASP A 300 -5.60 16.35 7.58
N SER A 301 -5.10 17.48 8.08
CA SER A 301 -4.24 18.40 7.32
C SER A 301 -2.97 17.75 6.75
N LYS A 302 -2.39 16.76 7.45
CA LYS A 302 -1.12 16.09 7.09
C LYS A 302 -1.37 14.74 6.45
N ASP A 303 -2.23 13.92 7.03
CA ASP A 303 -2.41 12.52 6.68
C ASP A 303 -3.76 12.22 6.04
N ALA A 304 -3.78 11.19 5.21
CA ALA A 304 -5.00 10.62 4.66
C ALA A 304 -4.86 9.12 4.50
N TRP A 305 -5.96 8.43 4.77
CA TRP A 305 -6.09 6.99 4.71
C TRP A 305 -7.30 6.64 3.87
N ASN A 306 -7.12 5.84 2.82
CA ASN A 306 -8.21 5.11 2.19
C ASN A 306 -8.56 3.93 3.11
N ILE A 307 -9.85 3.75 3.40
CA ILE A 307 -10.32 2.69 4.28
C ILE A 307 -11.47 1.89 3.64
N PRO A 308 -11.65 0.62 3.99
CA PRO A 308 -12.82 -0.14 3.59
C PRO A 308 -14.06 0.32 4.37
N PRO A 309 -15.26 -0.14 3.96
CA PRO A 309 -16.47 0.05 4.77
C PRO A 309 -16.25 -0.45 6.20
N VAL A 310 -16.75 0.31 7.18
CA VAL A 310 -16.64 -0.08 8.59
C VAL A 310 -17.20 -1.48 8.83
N ASN A 311 -18.35 -1.81 8.23
CA ASN A 311 -18.92 -3.15 8.33
C ASN A 311 -17.99 -4.26 7.78
N SER A 312 -17.20 -3.98 6.75
CA SER A 312 -16.22 -4.93 6.20
C SER A 312 -15.09 -5.16 7.20
N ILE A 313 -14.59 -4.09 7.85
CA ILE A 313 -13.57 -4.17 8.90
C ILE A 313 -14.06 -5.03 10.08
N PHE A 314 -15.28 -4.75 10.57
CA PHE A 314 -15.88 -5.50 11.69
C PHE A 314 -16.13 -6.97 11.37
N LYS A 315 -16.50 -7.28 10.13
CA LYS A 315 -16.70 -8.66 9.66
C LYS A 315 -15.38 -9.38 9.35
N GLY A 316 -14.25 -8.67 9.37
CA GLY A 316 -12.97 -9.19 8.91
C GLY A 316 -12.97 -9.56 7.43
N GLN A 317 -13.74 -8.84 6.61
CA GLN A 317 -13.68 -9.04 5.17
C GLN A 317 -12.32 -8.57 4.66
N GLU A 318 -11.68 -9.45 3.89
CA GLU A 318 -10.35 -9.26 3.33
C GLU A 318 -10.26 -7.92 2.59
N SER A 319 -9.37 -7.05 3.07
CA SER A 319 -9.23 -5.69 2.57
C SER A 319 -7.96 -5.02 3.12
N GLU A 320 -7.76 -3.76 2.80
CA GLU A 320 -6.61 -2.97 3.24
C GLU A 320 -7.02 -1.53 3.56
N MET A 321 -6.34 -0.92 4.52
CA MET A 321 -6.36 0.51 4.79
C MET A 321 -5.01 1.07 4.39
N LEU A 322 -5.01 2.05 3.49
CA LEU A 322 -3.82 2.56 2.82
C LEU A 322 -3.63 4.04 3.12
N ARG A 323 -2.47 4.41 3.66
CA ARG A 323 -2.06 5.81 3.73
C ARG A 323 -1.80 6.30 2.32
N THR A 324 -2.39 7.43 1.97
CA THR A 324 -2.36 7.97 0.61
C THR A 324 -2.09 9.46 0.61
N SER A 325 -1.37 9.93 -0.40
CA SER A 325 -1.23 11.35 -0.71
C SER A 325 -2.43 11.90 -1.50
N ASN A 326 -3.25 11.02 -2.08
CA ASN A 326 -4.44 11.40 -2.85
C ASN A 326 -5.60 11.73 -1.90
N LYS A 327 -5.64 12.98 -1.44
CA LYS A 327 -6.69 13.46 -0.55
C LYS A 327 -7.98 13.79 -1.32
N PRO A 328 -9.16 13.50 -0.74
CA PRO A 328 -10.42 13.97 -1.32
C PRO A 328 -10.47 15.51 -1.30
N ASN A 329 -11.21 16.11 -2.24
CA ASN A 329 -11.44 17.54 -2.25
C ASN A 329 -12.49 17.91 -1.18
N ILE A 330 -12.03 18.06 0.06
CA ILE A 330 -12.87 18.33 1.24
C ILE A 330 -13.71 19.59 1.06
N ASN A 331 -13.13 20.66 0.50
CA ASN A 331 -13.85 21.92 0.30
C ASN A 331 -15.04 21.73 -0.65
N LYS A 332 -14.85 21.02 -1.77
CA LYS A 332 -15.95 20.68 -2.68
C LYS A 332 -17.06 19.90 -1.98
N LEU A 333 -16.70 18.94 -1.13
CA LEU A 333 -17.67 18.14 -0.37
C LEU A 333 -18.45 19.00 0.63
N LEU A 334 -17.75 19.84 1.41
CA LEU A 334 -18.36 20.70 2.43
C LEU A 334 -19.34 21.71 1.84
N THR A 335 -19.06 22.28 0.66
CA THR A 335 -19.98 23.22 -0.01
C THR A 335 -21.33 22.61 -0.34
N HIS A 336 -21.40 21.28 -0.53
CA HIS A 336 -22.64 20.56 -0.87
C HIS A 336 -23.22 19.80 0.32
N ALA A 337 -22.60 19.87 1.50
CA ALA A 337 -23.01 19.10 2.65
C ALA A 337 -23.83 19.96 3.63
N MET A 338 -24.98 19.44 4.04
CA MET A 338 -25.85 20.06 5.06
C MET A 338 -25.60 19.42 6.42
N THR A 339 -25.55 20.22 7.49
CA THR A 339 -25.42 19.69 8.85
C THR A 339 -26.74 19.03 9.28
N ILE A 340 -26.67 17.86 9.94
CA ILE A 340 -27.87 17.11 10.34
C ILE A 340 -28.61 17.77 11.51
N VAL A 341 -27.86 18.26 12.53
CA VAL A 341 -28.33 18.99 13.72
C VAL A 341 -27.23 19.86 14.30
#